data_AF-A0A534VE10-F1
#
_entry.id   AF-A0A534VE10-F1
#
_cell.length_a   1.000
_cell.length_b   1.000
_cell.length_c   1.000
_cell.angle_alpha   90.00
_cell.angle_beta   90.00
_cell.angle_gamma   90.00
#
_symmetry.space_group_name_H-M   'P 1'
#
loop_
_entity.id
_entity.type
_entity.pdbx_description
1 polymer ?
#
loop_
_entity_poly.entity_id
_entity_poly.type
_entity_poly.pdbx_seq_one_letter_code
_entity_poly.pdbx_strand_id
1 'polypeptide(L)' 'MTVRVIQSQQHRYVVLDRDGTIIGEREYLSEPEQVALLPGVGAALRELQQMGFGLVVITNQSGV' A
#
# COMPACT_ATOMS: atom_id res chain seq x y z
N MET A 1 -28.03 3.37 -35.92
CA MET A 1 -26.71 2.79 -35.61
C MET A 1 -26.04 3.74 -34.63
N THR A 2 -25.95 3.36 -33.35
CA THR A 2 -25.46 4.25 -32.29
C THR A 2 -24.09 3.77 -31.85
N VAL A 3 -23.06 4.61 -32.03
CA VAL A 3 -21.71 4.35 -31.52
C VAL A 3 -21.67 4.79 -30.05
N ARG A 4 -21.32 3.88 -29.14
CA ARG A 4 -20.98 4.22 -27.75
C ARG A 4 -19.46 4.32 -27.62
N VAL A 5 -18.98 5.45 -27.13
CA VAL A 5 -17.60 5.58 -26.65
C VAL A 5 -17.55 4.94 -25.26
N ILE A 6 -16.77 3.87 -25.12
CA ILE A 6 -16.50 3.26 -23.82
C ILE A 6 -15.26 3.95 -23.26
N GLN A 7 -15.40 4.75 -22.21
CA GLN A 7 -14.25 5.28 -21.48
C GLN A 7 -13.77 4.23 -20.48
N SER A 8 -12.50 3.81 -20.57
CA SER A 8 -11.87 2.97 -19.56
C SER A 8 -11.53 3.83 -18.35
N GLN A 9 -12.05 3.45 -17.17
CA GLN A 9 -11.66 4.09 -15.92
C GLN A 9 -10.27 3.59 -15.52
N GLN A 10 -9.25 4.44 -15.69
CA GLN A 10 -7.89 4.16 -15.21
C GLN A 10 -7.88 4.25 -13.67
N HIS A 11 -7.82 3.10 -13.00
CA HIS A 11 -7.56 3.05 -11.56
C HIS A 11 -6.09 3.35 -11.28
N ARG A 12 -5.84 4.29 -10.37
CA ARG A 12 -4.48 4.63 -9.93
C ARG A 12 -4.18 3.90 -8.63
N TYR A 13 -2.95 3.41 -8.52
CA TYR A 13 -2.48 2.68 -7.35
C TYR A 13 -1.22 3.31 -6.80
N VAL A 14 -1.05 3.26 -5.47
CA VAL A 14 0.21 3.51 -4.79
C VAL A 14 0.80 2.16 -4.41
N VAL A 15 2.00 1.89 -4.90
CA VAL A 15 2.78 0.69 -4.56
C VAL A 15 3.67 1.04 -3.38
N LEU A 16 3.60 0.24 -2.33
CA LEU A 16 4.26 0.48 -1.04
C LEU A 16 5.10 -0.74 -0.69
N ASP A 17 6.30 -0.52 -0.16
CA ASP A 17 7.01 -1.56 0.58
C ASP A 17 6.43 -1.70 2.01
N ARG A 18 6.79 -2.76 2.72
CA ARG A 18 6.34 -3.03 4.09
C ARG A 18 7.32 -2.48 5.12
N ASP A 19 8.53 -3.04 5.16
CA ASP A 19 9.54 -2.75 6.18
C ASP A 19 10.22 -1.41 5.87
N GLY A 20 10.36 -0.54 6.87
CA GLY A 20 10.90 0.81 6.69
C GLY A 20 9.97 1.79 5.96
N THR A 21 8.82 1.33 5.43
CA THR A 21 7.83 2.16 4.73
C THR A 21 6.49 2.24 5.47
N ILE A 22 5.87 1.08 5.77
CA ILE A 22 4.61 1.01 6.51
C ILE A 22 4.87 0.76 7.99
N ILE A 23 5.77 -0.18 8.28
CA ILE A 23 6.16 -0.58 9.64
C ILE A 23 7.64 -0.32 9.88
N GLY A 24 8.04 -0.26 11.14
CA GLY A 24 9.44 -0.16 11.51
C GLY A 24 10.26 -1.33 10.94
N GLU A 25 11.42 -1.03 10.36
CA GLU A 25 12.33 -2.05 9.83
C GLU A 25 12.96 -2.85 10.98
N ARG A 26 12.90 -4.18 10.87
CA ARG A 26 13.61 -5.12 11.76
C ARG A 26 14.16 -6.27 10.94
N GLU A 27 15.37 -6.70 11.24
CA GLU A 27 15.94 -7.91 10.65
C GLU A 27 15.08 -9.11 11.06
N TYR A 28 14.58 -9.85 10.06
CA TYR A 28 13.84 -11.11 10.25
C TYR A 28 12.62 -11.00 11.18
N LEU A 29 11.78 -9.99 10.96
CA LEU A 29 10.52 -9.83 11.70
C LEU A 29 9.60 -11.06 11.53
N SER A 30 9.59 -11.95 12.53
CA SER A 30 8.81 -13.20 12.54
C SER A 30 7.63 -13.21 13.51
N GLU A 31 7.65 -12.32 14.51
CA GLU A 31 6.63 -12.27 15.58
C GLU A 31 5.62 -11.14 15.30
N PRO A 32 4.31 -11.42 15.19
CA PRO A 32 3.28 -10.41 14.92
C PRO A 32 3.23 -9.27 15.94
N GLU A 33 3.56 -9.53 17.20
CA GLU A 33 3.55 -8.55 18.29
C GLU A 33 4.62 -7.47 18.12
N GLN A 34 5.63 -7.72 17.30
CA GLN A 34 6.70 -6.76 17.00
C GLN A 34 6.34 -5.80 15.88
N VAL A 35 5.21 -6.01 15.19
CA VAL A 35 4.73 -5.15 14.12
C VAL A 35 4.27 -3.81 14.70
N ALA A 36 4.93 -2.73 14.28
CA ALA A 36 4.56 -1.38 14.67
C ALA A 36 4.56 -0.45 13.45
N LEU A 37 3.44 0.24 13.22
CA LEU A 37 3.36 1.26 12.17
C LEU A 37 4.38 2.38 12.44
N LEU A 38 5.00 2.88 11.38
CA LEU A 38 5.74 4.13 11.49
C LEU A 38 4.78 5.28 11.83
N PRO A 39 5.24 6.31 12.56
CA PRO A 39 4.40 7.44 12.95
C PRO A 39 3.72 8.09 11.72
N GLY A 40 2.40 8.29 11.81
CA GLY A 40 1.62 8.95 10.76
C GLY A 40 1.23 8.08 9.56
N VAL A 41 1.80 6.87 9.40
CA VAL A 41 1.49 5.99 8.25
C VAL A 41 0.00 5.71 8.12
N GLY A 42 -0.67 5.37 9.22
CA GLY A 42 -2.11 5.08 9.19
C GLY A 42 -2.95 6.25 8.66
N ALA A 43 -2.56 7.50 8.98
CA ALA A 43 -3.23 8.69 8.47
C ALA A 43 -2.92 8.91 6.97
N ALA A 44 -1.66 8.76 6.56
CA ALA A 44 -1.24 8.90 5.17
C ALA A 44 -1.91 7.87 4.24
N LEU A 45 -1.98 6.60 4.65
CA LEU A 45 -2.68 5.57 3.88
C LEU A 45 -4.17 5.90 3.72
N ARG A 46 -4.81 6.42 4.78
CA ARG A 46 -6.21 6.85 4.72
C ARG A 46 -6.41 8.03 3.76
N GLU A 47 -5.50 9.00 3.77
CA GLU A 47 -5.52 10.14 2.85
C GLU A 47 -5.39 9.69 1.39
N LEU A 48 -4.47 8.77 1.10
CA LEU A 48 -4.32 8.20 -0.24
C LEU A 48 -5.59 7.51 -0.73
N GLN A 49 -6.27 6.76 0.16
CA GLN A 49 -7.56 6.15 -0.18
C GLN A 49 -8.65 7.21 -0.44
N GLN A 50 -8.69 8.28 0.37
CA GLN A 50 -9.63 9.39 0.17
C GLN A 50 -9.40 10.14 -1.15
N MET A 51 -8.16 10.17 -1.65
CA MET A 51 -7.81 10.70 -2.97
C MET A 51 -8.18 9.76 -4.14
N GLY A 52 -8.73 8.57 -3.84
CA GLY A 52 -9.17 7.59 -4.83
C GLY A 52 -8.06 6.67 -5.34
N PHE A 53 -6.94 6.54 -4.62
CA PHE A 53 -5.92 5.54 -4.93
C PHE A 53 -6.27 4.18 -4.31
N GLY A 54 -6.03 3.11 -5.07
CA GLY A 54 -5.84 1.80 -4.49
C GLY A 54 -4.47 1.71 -3.83
N LEU A 55 -4.35 0.95 -2.74
CA LEU A 55 -3.06 0.68 -2.08
C LEU A 55 -2.64 -0.75 -2.36
N VAL A 56 -1.39 -0.95 -2.79
CA VAL A 56 -0.81 -2.27 -3.05
C VAL A 56 0.51 -2.38 -2.31
N VAL A 57 0.63 -3.37 -1.44
CA VAL A 57 1.90 -3.67 -0.77
C VAL A 57 2.67 -4.69 -1.61
N ILE A 58 3.89 -4.35 -2.01
CA ILE A 58 4.84 -5.25 -2.65
C ILE A 58 6.11 -5.21 -1.82
N THR A 59 6.46 -6.34 -1.20
CA THR A 59 7.62 -6.42 -0.32
C THR A 59 8.39 -7.71 -0.59
N ASN A 60 9.72 -7.63 -0.50
CA ASN A 60 10.58 -8.80 -0.57
C ASN A 60 10.77 -9.36 0.83
N GLN A 61 10.28 -10.57 1.08
CA GLN A 61 10.45 -11.27 2.36
C GLN A 61 11.49 -12.38 2.22
N SER A 62 12.76 -11.97 2.10
CA SER A 62 13.89 -12.89 1.88
C SER A 62 14.25 -13.75 3.10
N GLY A 63 13.68 -13.43 4.26
CA GLY A 63 13.90 -14.14 5.52
C GLY A 63 12.83 -15.18 5.88
N VAL A 64 11.89 -15.45 4.97
CA VAL A 64 10.90 -16.54 5.07
C VAL A 64 11.47 -17.82 4.46
#